data_AF-A0A0K1JVR7-F1
#
_entry.id   AF-A0A0K1JVR7-F1
#
_cell.length_a   1.000
_cell.length_b   1.000
_cell.length_c   1.000
_cell.angle_alpha   90.00
_cell.angle_beta   90.00
_cell.angle_gamma   90.00
#
_symmetry.space_group_name_H-M   'P 1'
#
loop_
_entity.id
_entity.type
_entity.pdbx_description
1 polymer ?
#
loop_
_entity_poly.entity_id
_entity_poly.type
_entity_poly.pdbx_seq_one_letter_code
_entity_poly.pdbx_strand_id
1 'polypeptide(L)'
;MKALFKEGARETGVASLSHMLFIFDCRDHFLAVEEAGASLPVNADFIPILNDYLTPLAKQLFPEHDLHILLIADRKSLEGVLSSAAAFSHIEVELTFPNGVAENSLEELKRARIQKLKLSGSPGVDGKISNELPSFMLDLIKGGIKFGRTKLSYFTKAEHGGGAREVYDSDTMPLKFEKRRNAADTDASFVQRCVEDLRLAIGEIISPLPGSSDKG
;
A
#
# COMPACT_ATOMS: atom_id res chain seq x y z
N MET A 1 -1.16 -39.44 13.35
CA MET A 1 -0.43 -38.27 12.80
C MET A 1 1.06 -38.56 12.92
N LYS A 2 1.80 -38.63 11.81
CA LYS A 2 3.20 -39.10 11.81
C LYS A 2 4.12 -37.87 11.73
N ALA A 3 4.87 -37.59 12.79
CA ALA A 3 5.78 -36.44 12.84
C ALA A 3 6.87 -36.59 11.76
N LEU A 4 7.02 -35.54 10.94
CA LEU A 4 7.94 -35.49 9.79
C LEU A 4 9.41 -35.19 10.17
N PHE A 5 9.72 -35.04 11.46
CA PHE A 5 11.07 -34.75 11.93
C PHE A 5 11.45 -35.63 13.12
N LYS A 6 12.64 -36.22 13.06
CA LYS A 6 13.31 -36.87 14.19
C LYS A 6 14.35 -35.89 14.75
N GLU A 7 14.26 -35.65 16.05
CA GLU A 7 15.19 -34.85 16.84
C GLU A 7 16.63 -35.37 16.67
N GLY A 8 17.53 -34.52 16.20
CA GLY A 8 18.97 -34.78 16.17
C GLY A 8 19.59 -34.37 17.51
N ALA A 9 20.62 -35.09 17.96
CA ALA A 9 21.25 -34.99 19.29
C ALA A 9 22.06 -33.70 19.55
N ARG A 10 21.64 -32.54 19.02
CA ARG A 10 22.18 -31.23 19.37
C ARG A 10 21.02 -30.36 19.83
N GLU A 11 21.06 -29.95 21.09
CA GLU A 11 20.20 -28.92 21.67
C GLU A 11 20.48 -27.57 20.99
N THR A 12 20.06 -27.41 19.74
CA THR A 12 19.75 -26.09 19.21
C THR A 12 18.42 -25.69 19.81
N GLY A 13 18.46 -24.77 20.78
CA GLY A 13 17.25 -24.15 21.31
C GLY A 13 16.41 -23.64 20.14
N VAL A 14 15.24 -24.24 19.95
CA VAL A 14 14.26 -23.74 19.00
C VAL A 14 13.85 -22.38 19.51
N ALA A 15 14.29 -21.33 18.82
CA ALA A 15 13.79 -19.98 19.03
C ALA A 15 12.26 -20.06 19.08
N SER A 16 11.67 -19.55 20.15
CA SER A 16 10.23 -19.57 20.41
C SER A 16 9.43 -19.42 19.12
N LEU A 17 8.63 -20.43 18.78
CA LEU A 17 7.67 -20.36 17.67
C LEU A 17 6.78 -19.13 17.89
N SER A 18 7.02 -18.08 17.11
CA SER A 18 6.11 -16.94 17.05
C SER A 18 5.08 -17.25 15.97
N HIS A 19 3.82 -17.23 16.36
CA HIS A 19 2.71 -17.38 15.43
C HIS A 19 2.36 -15.98 14.93
N MET A 20 2.30 -15.80 13.61
CA MET A 20 1.83 -14.57 12.97
C MET A 20 0.46 -14.83 12.36
N LEU A 21 -0.47 -13.90 12.56
CA LEU A 21 -1.79 -13.97 11.96
C LEU A 21 -1.80 -13.39 10.54
N PHE A 22 -2.31 -14.18 9.59
CA PHE A 22 -2.61 -13.75 8.23
C PHE A 22 -4.11 -13.72 8.03
N ILE A 23 -4.64 -12.59 7.54
CA ILE A 23 -6.07 -12.38 7.36
C ILE A 23 -6.29 -11.99 5.92
N PHE A 24 -6.92 -12.87 5.15
CA PHE A 24 -7.25 -12.61 3.75
C PHE A 24 -8.76 -12.42 3.60
N ASP A 25 -9.16 -11.22 3.18
CA ASP A 25 -10.50 -10.93 2.74
C ASP A 25 -10.69 -11.38 1.29
N CYS A 26 -11.23 -12.58 1.10
CA CYS A 26 -11.47 -13.14 -0.24
C CYS A 26 -12.46 -12.33 -1.09
N ARG A 27 -13.29 -11.48 -0.49
CA ARG A 27 -14.30 -10.72 -1.23
C ARG A 27 -13.66 -9.55 -1.96
N ASP A 28 -12.88 -8.77 -1.22
CA ASP A 28 -12.27 -7.53 -1.73
C ASP A 28 -10.77 -7.69 -2.02
N HIS A 29 -10.24 -8.91 -1.85
CA HIS A 29 -8.86 -9.33 -2.09
C HIS A 29 -7.79 -8.57 -1.28
N PHE A 30 -8.09 -8.27 -0.01
CA PHE A 30 -7.14 -7.62 0.90
C PHE A 30 -6.45 -8.62 1.80
N LEU A 31 -5.12 -8.49 1.94
CA LEU A 31 -4.31 -9.28 2.85
C LEU A 31 -3.77 -8.37 3.96
N ALA A 32 -4.13 -8.67 5.21
CA ALA A 32 -3.52 -8.08 6.39
C ALA A 32 -2.61 -9.11 7.08
N VAL A 33 -1.48 -8.64 7.59
CA VAL A 33 -0.51 -9.46 8.31
C VAL A 33 -0.23 -8.82 9.66
N GLU A 34 -0.22 -9.63 10.71
CA GLU A 34 0.12 -9.19 12.06
C GLU A 34 1.59 -8.76 12.15
N GLU A 35 1.81 -7.55 12.66
CA GLU A 35 3.14 -7.05 13.01
C GLU A 35 3.54 -7.55 14.40
N ALA A 36 3.85 -8.84 14.52
CA ALA A 36 4.35 -9.41 15.77
C ALA A 36 5.85 -9.08 15.92
N GLY A 37 6.24 -8.36 16.98
CA GLY A 37 7.65 -8.28 17.42
C GLY A 37 8.68 -7.77 16.40
N ALA A 38 8.26 -6.94 15.43
CA ALA A 38 9.10 -6.43 14.34
C ALA A 38 9.72 -7.51 13.43
N SER A 39 9.12 -8.70 13.35
CA SER A 39 9.63 -9.82 12.53
C SER A 39 9.01 -9.95 11.14
N LEU A 40 8.18 -8.98 10.70
CA LEU A 40 7.75 -8.93 9.30
C LEU A 40 8.96 -8.60 8.41
N PRO A 41 9.22 -9.38 7.34
CA PRO A 41 10.19 -9.00 6.32
C PRO A 41 9.80 -7.63 5.74
N VAL A 42 10.80 -6.86 5.32
CA VAL A 42 10.56 -5.60 4.62
C VAL A 42 9.68 -5.88 3.39
N ASN A 43 8.71 -5.01 3.09
CA ASN A 43 7.77 -5.17 1.96
C ASN A 43 8.49 -5.52 0.64
N ALA A 44 9.69 -4.95 0.44
CA ALA A 44 10.55 -5.19 -0.71
C ALA A 44 10.93 -6.68 -0.91
N ASP A 45 10.98 -7.46 0.16
CA ASP A 45 11.30 -8.90 0.10
C ASP A 45 10.04 -9.76 0.11
N PHE A 46 8.99 -9.33 0.82
CA PHE A 46 7.78 -10.14 1.00
C PHE A 46 6.87 -10.16 -0.25
N ILE A 47 6.71 -9.03 -0.94
CA ILE A 47 5.87 -8.96 -2.15
C ILE A 47 6.41 -9.87 -3.28
N PRO A 48 7.72 -9.90 -3.58
CA PRO A 48 8.28 -10.85 -4.54
C PRO A 48 8.00 -12.31 -4.16
N ILE A 49 8.15 -12.68 -2.89
CA ILE A 49 7.88 -14.04 -2.42
C ILE A 49 6.42 -14.42 -2.66
N LEU A 50 5.47 -13.53 -2.32
CA LEU A 50 4.05 -13.77 -2.59
C LEU A 50 3.77 -13.89 -4.09
N ASN A 51 4.38 -13.04 -4.91
CA ASN A 51 4.23 -13.11 -6.37
C ASN A 51 4.73 -14.44 -6.93
N ASP A 52 5.93 -14.88 -6.53
CA ASP A 52 6.52 -16.14 -6.99
C ASP A 52 5.65 -17.34 -6.58
N TYR A 53 5.09 -17.30 -5.37
CA TYR A 53 4.23 -18.36 -4.86
C TYR A 53 2.86 -18.40 -5.54
N LEU A 54 2.22 -17.23 -5.75
CA LEU A 54 0.84 -17.14 -6.24
C LEU A 54 0.74 -17.14 -7.77
N THR A 55 1.78 -16.69 -8.49
CA THR A 55 1.76 -16.60 -9.97
C THR A 55 1.46 -17.94 -10.66
N PRO A 56 2.06 -19.08 -10.28
CA PRO A 56 1.74 -20.37 -10.89
C PRO A 56 0.26 -20.75 -10.72
N LEU A 57 -0.30 -20.50 -9.53
CA LEU A 57 -1.70 -20.76 -9.22
C LEU A 57 -2.64 -19.83 -10.01
N ALA A 58 -2.30 -18.54 -10.08
CA ALA A 58 -3.05 -17.55 -10.83
C ALA A 58 -3.10 -17.92 -12.33
N LYS A 59 -1.97 -18.30 -12.93
CA LYS A 59 -1.93 -18.73 -14.34
C LYS A 59 -2.72 -20.01 -14.61
N GLN A 60 -2.77 -20.93 -13.64
CA GLN A 60 -3.52 -22.17 -13.79
C GLN A 60 -5.03 -21.95 -13.66
N LEU A 61 -5.46 -21.16 -12.67
CA LEU A 61 -6.88 -20.99 -12.33
C LEU A 61 -7.53 -19.82 -13.08
N PHE A 62 -6.75 -18.79 -13.43
CA PHE A 62 -7.20 -17.54 -14.05
C PHE A 62 -6.25 -17.11 -15.18
N PRO A 63 -6.11 -17.92 -16.26
CA PRO A 63 -5.10 -17.70 -17.31
C PRO A 63 -5.25 -16.37 -18.07
N GLU A 64 -6.46 -15.81 -18.10
CA GLU A 64 -6.78 -14.54 -18.78
C GLU A 64 -6.60 -13.31 -17.86
N HIS A 65 -6.02 -13.49 -16.66
CA HIS A 65 -5.87 -12.42 -15.67
C HIS A 65 -4.41 -12.24 -15.26
N ASP A 66 -4.03 -10.99 -15.04
CA ASP A 66 -2.74 -10.62 -14.47
C ASP A 66 -2.83 -10.53 -12.95
N LEU A 67 -1.93 -11.22 -12.24
CA LEU A 67 -1.80 -11.09 -10.79
C LEU A 67 -0.99 -9.83 -10.46
N HIS A 68 -1.57 -8.98 -9.62
CA HIS A 68 -0.91 -7.82 -9.05
C HIS A 68 -1.05 -7.83 -7.54
N ILE A 69 0.09 -7.78 -6.86
CA ILE A 69 0.16 -7.66 -5.41
C ILE A 69 0.67 -6.24 -5.12
N LEU A 70 -0.21 -5.42 -4.55
CA LEU A 70 0.03 -4.01 -4.30
C LEU A 70 0.02 -3.75 -2.80
N LEU A 71 0.93 -2.90 -2.33
CA LEU A 71 0.88 -2.40 -0.96
C LEU A 71 -0.16 -1.28 -0.87
N ILE A 72 -1.04 -1.34 0.12
CA ILE A 72 -1.88 -0.19 0.47
C ILE A 72 -1.09 0.68 1.44
N ALA A 73 -0.80 1.92 1.03
CA ALA A 73 -0.03 2.85 1.84
C ALA A 73 -0.90 3.67 2.80
N ASP A 74 -0.28 4.25 3.82
CA ASP A 74 -0.96 5.19 4.70
C ASP A 74 -1.23 6.53 3.99
N ARG A 75 -2.50 6.87 3.81
CA ARG A 75 -2.95 8.11 3.18
C ARG A 75 -2.46 9.36 3.93
N LYS A 76 -2.42 9.32 5.27
CA LYS A 76 -2.06 10.49 6.09
C LYS A 76 -0.61 10.91 5.87
N SER A 77 0.29 9.93 5.71
CA SER A 77 1.69 10.19 5.36
C SER A 77 1.83 11.03 4.07
N LEU A 78 1.10 10.69 3.02
CA LEU A 78 1.12 11.44 1.75
C LEU A 78 0.48 12.83 1.90
N GLU A 79 -0.65 12.95 2.59
CA GLU A 79 -1.28 14.25 2.83
C GLU A 79 -0.38 15.20 3.64
N GLY A 80 0.38 14.66 4.60
CA GLY A 80 1.41 15.39 5.33
C GLY A 80 2.53 15.91 4.41
N VAL A 81 2.99 15.10 3.46
CA VAL A 81 3.99 15.51 2.46
C VAL A 81 3.44 16.60 1.55
N LEU A 82 2.23 16.42 0.99
CA LEU A 82 1.62 17.39 0.07
C LEU A 82 1.35 18.75 0.74
N SER A 83 1.05 18.77 2.04
CA SER A 83 0.81 20.01 2.79
C SER A 83 2.09 20.71 3.28
N SER A 84 3.13 19.93 3.62
CA SER A 84 4.41 20.45 4.13
C SER A 84 5.44 20.79 3.03
N ALA A 85 5.26 20.25 1.82
CA ALA A 85 6.15 20.52 0.69
C ALA A 85 6.09 21.99 0.24
N ALA A 86 7.26 22.61 0.16
CA ALA A 86 7.46 23.92 -0.46
C ALA A 86 7.65 23.79 -1.98
N ALA A 87 8.34 22.74 -2.42
CA ALA A 87 8.56 22.41 -3.83
C ALA A 87 8.96 20.94 -3.97
N PHE A 88 8.82 20.37 -5.17
CA PHE A 88 9.28 19.02 -5.49
C PHE A 88 10.56 19.06 -6.31
N SER A 89 11.48 18.12 -6.08
CA SER A 89 12.66 17.92 -6.94
C SER A 89 12.51 16.71 -7.86
N HIS A 90 11.60 15.79 -7.53
CA HIS A 90 11.28 14.63 -8.35
C HIS A 90 9.92 14.05 -7.95
N ILE A 91 9.15 13.61 -8.94
CA ILE A 91 7.86 12.95 -8.75
C ILE A 91 7.92 11.65 -9.56
N GLU A 92 7.63 10.52 -8.93
CA GLU A 92 7.50 9.23 -9.59
C GLU A 92 6.21 8.56 -9.09
N VAL A 93 5.36 8.15 -10.03
CA VAL A 93 4.09 7.48 -9.75
C VAL A 93 3.99 6.28 -10.67
N GLU A 94 3.73 5.11 -10.09
CA GLU A 94 3.48 3.87 -10.80
C GLU A 94 2.10 3.35 -10.38
N LEU A 95 1.16 3.27 -11.32
CA LEU A 95 -0.19 2.78 -11.08
C LEU A 95 -0.44 1.50 -11.87
N THR A 96 -1.19 0.60 -11.24
CA THR A 96 -1.74 -0.61 -11.81
C THR A 96 -3.24 -0.61 -11.57
N PHE A 97 -4.02 -0.58 -12.65
CA PHE A 97 -5.47 -0.45 -12.56
C PHE A 97 -6.12 -1.83 -12.45
N PRO A 98 -6.93 -2.09 -11.41
CA PRO A 98 -7.66 -3.34 -11.33
C PRO A 98 -8.77 -3.36 -12.39
N ASN A 99 -9.11 -4.56 -12.83
CA ASN A 99 -10.29 -4.76 -13.67
C ASN A 99 -11.55 -4.35 -12.88
N GLY A 100 -12.25 -3.31 -13.33
CA GLY A 100 -13.61 -3.01 -12.89
C GLY A 100 -13.81 -1.89 -11.86
N VAL A 101 -12.78 -1.36 -11.17
CA VAL A 101 -12.98 -0.29 -10.16
C VAL A 101 -11.89 0.79 -10.29
N ALA A 102 -12.24 2.00 -10.74
CA ALA A 102 -11.36 3.15 -10.71
C ALA A 102 -12.14 4.41 -10.28
N GLU A 103 -11.46 5.39 -9.69
CA GLU A 103 -12.06 6.70 -9.37
C GLU A 103 -12.22 7.55 -10.64
N ASN A 104 -13.05 8.61 -10.58
CA ASN A 104 -13.52 9.35 -11.76
C ASN A 104 -12.42 9.81 -12.74
N SER A 105 -11.27 10.32 -12.27
CA SER A 105 -10.15 10.75 -13.13
C SER A 105 -9.34 9.57 -13.74
N LEU A 106 -9.48 8.36 -13.18
CA LEU A 106 -8.78 7.14 -13.57
C LEU A 106 -9.66 6.22 -14.45
N GLU A 107 -10.96 6.51 -14.56
CA GLU A 107 -11.89 5.78 -15.41
C GLU A 107 -11.56 5.89 -16.91
N GLU A 108 -10.97 7.01 -17.36
CA GLU A 108 -10.54 7.17 -18.76
C GLU A 108 -9.42 6.18 -19.13
N LEU A 109 -8.43 6.02 -18.25
CA LEU A 109 -7.31 5.08 -18.44
C LEU A 109 -7.81 3.63 -18.45
N LYS A 110 -8.75 3.31 -17.57
CA LYS A 110 -9.44 2.02 -17.53
C LYS A 110 -10.23 1.75 -18.81
N ARG A 111 -11.00 2.72 -19.31
CA ARG A 111 -11.74 2.61 -20.59
C ARG A 111 -10.80 2.37 -21.77
N ALA A 112 -9.61 2.98 -21.73
CA ALA A 112 -8.56 2.76 -22.71
C ALA A 112 -7.81 1.42 -22.54
N ARG A 113 -8.18 0.59 -21.55
CA ARG A 113 -7.51 -0.68 -21.20
C ARG A 113 -6.03 -0.52 -20.86
N ILE A 114 -5.63 0.65 -20.36
CA ILE A 114 -4.29 0.87 -19.84
C ILE A 114 -4.22 0.19 -18.47
N GLN A 115 -3.47 -0.91 -18.38
CA GLN A 115 -3.31 -1.67 -17.14
C GLN A 115 -2.23 -1.09 -16.23
N LYS A 116 -1.17 -0.52 -16.82
CA LYS A 116 -0.02 0.05 -16.10
C LYS A 116 0.28 1.45 -16.61
N LEU A 117 0.46 2.39 -15.69
CA LEU A 117 0.87 3.75 -15.97
C LEU A 117 2.09 4.09 -15.13
N LYS A 118 3.15 4.58 -15.77
CA LYS A 118 4.30 5.16 -15.08
C LYS A 118 4.43 6.63 -15.48
N LEU A 119 4.40 7.51 -14.50
CA LEU A 119 4.61 8.94 -14.65
C LEU A 119 5.83 9.35 -13.84
N SER A 120 6.74 10.09 -14.47
CA SER A 120 7.90 10.67 -13.81
C SER A 120 8.05 12.14 -14.18
N GLY A 121 8.27 12.99 -13.20
CA GLY A 121 8.50 14.42 -13.35
C GLY A 121 9.84 14.81 -12.72
N SER A 122 10.63 15.56 -13.48
CA SER A 122 11.87 16.19 -13.02
C SER A 122 11.83 17.67 -13.37
N PRO A 123 12.45 18.54 -12.55
CA PRO A 123 12.45 19.97 -12.80
C PRO A 123 13.23 20.32 -14.07
N GLY A 124 12.86 21.44 -14.67
CA GLY A 124 13.67 22.11 -15.69
C GLY A 124 14.86 22.85 -15.09
N VAL A 125 15.27 23.93 -15.74
CA VAL A 125 16.49 24.70 -15.41
C VAL A 125 16.51 25.22 -13.97
N ASP A 126 15.35 25.57 -13.41
CA ASP A 126 15.23 26.14 -12.06
C ASP A 126 15.37 25.10 -10.93
N GLY A 127 15.54 23.82 -11.27
CA GLY A 127 15.83 22.75 -10.31
C GLY A 127 14.69 22.42 -9.32
N LYS A 128 13.51 23.02 -9.49
CA LYS A 128 12.33 22.81 -8.66
C LYS A 128 11.06 22.70 -9.49
N ILE A 129 10.16 21.82 -9.05
CA ILE A 129 8.77 21.70 -9.49
C ILE A 129 7.91 22.41 -8.45
N SER A 130 6.96 23.23 -8.89
CA SER A 130 6.02 23.93 -8.00
C SER A 130 5.25 22.94 -7.10
N ASN A 131 4.90 23.36 -5.89
CA ASN A 131 3.99 22.60 -5.03
C ASN A 131 2.51 22.73 -5.48
N GLU A 132 2.20 23.70 -6.34
CA GLU A 132 0.90 23.84 -7.02
C GLU A 132 0.83 22.91 -8.23
N LEU A 133 0.74 21.60 -7.96
CA LEU A 133 0.64 20.59 -9.01
C LEU A 133 -0.75 20.65 -9.68
N PRO A 134 -0.84 20.44 -11.01
CA PRO A 134 -2.12 20.23 -11.69
C PRO A 134 -2.96 19.14 -11.02
N SER A 135 -4.29 19.30 -11.03
CA SER A 135 -5.24 18.37 -10.41
C SER A 135 -5.04 16.93 -10.85
N PHE A 136 -4.85 16.68 -12.15
CA PHE A 136 -4.63 15.33 -12.67
C PHE A 136 -3.37 14.67 -12.06
N MET A 137 -2.29 15.43 -11.80
CA MET A 137 -1.09 14.88 -11.16
C MET A 137 -1.36 14.55 -9.70
N LEU A 138 -2.13 15.40 -9.00
CA LEU A 138 -2.55 15.14 -7.62
C LEU A 138 -3.41 13.87 -7.53
N ASP A 139 -4.31 13.66 -8.49
CA ASP A 139 -5.16 12.47 -8.53
C ASP A 139 -4.32 11.21 -8.77
N LEU A 140 -3.33 11.26 -9.67
CA LEU A 140 -2.41 10.13 -9.90
C LEU A 140 -1.54 9.84 -8.66
N ILE A 141 -0.99 10.89 -8.03
CA ILE A 141 -0.19 10.80 -6.81
C ILE A 141 -1.00 10.15 -5.68
N LYS A 142 -2.25 10.59 -5.48
CA LYS A 142 -3.17 10.02 -4.47
C LYS A 142 -3.60 8.60 -4.83
N GLY A 143 -3.83 8.32 -6.11
CA GLY A 143 -4.16 6.98 -6.61
C GLY A 143 -3.07 5.94 -6.27
N GLY A 144 -1.81 6.38 -6.19
CA GLY A 144 -0.68 5.53 -5.79
C GLY A 144 -0.79 4.96 -4.37
N ILE A 145 -1.67 5.49 -3.51
CA ILE A 145 -1.90 4.92 -2.17
C ILE A 145 -2.52 3.52 -2.22
N LYS A 146 -3.39 3.27 -3.21
CA LYS A 146 -4.15 2.01 -3.31
C LYS A 146 -3.79 1.20 -4.55
N PHE A 147 -3.50 1.89 -5.64
CA PHE A 147 -3.37 1.27 -6.96
C PHE A 147 -1.90 1.16 -7.41
N GLY A 148 -0.93 1.41 -6.53
CA GLY A 148 0.46 1.21 -6.87
C GLY A 148 1.41 1.89 -5.90
N ARG A 149 2.27 2.76 -6.45
CA ARG A 149 3.34 3.41 -5.69
C ARG A 149 3.47 4.88 -6.08
N THR A 150 3.73 5.70 -5.07
CA THR A 150 4.11 7.10 -5.21
C THR A 150 5.42 7.33 -4.48
N LYS A 151 6.39 7.93 -5.17
CA LYS A 151 7.66 8.38 -4.62
C LYS A 151 7.89 9.85 -4.94
N LEU A 152 8.07 10.66 -3.90
CA LEU A 152 8.23 12.11 -4.02
C LEU A 152 9.54 12.52 -3.37
N SER A 153 10.39 13.23 -4.10
CA SER A 153 11.49 13.99 -3.50
C SER A 153 11.06 15.45 -3.40
N TYR A 154 11.09 16.04 -2.21
CA TYR A 154 10.55 17.36 -1.95
C TYR A 154 11.42 18.17 -0.99
N PHE A 155 11.21 19.48 -0.99
CA PHE A 155 11.81 20.42 -0.04
C PHE A 155 10.75 20.82 0.98
N THR A 156 11.07 20.73 2.28
CA THR A 156 10.16 21.17 3.35
C THR A 156 10.05 22.70 3.40
N LYS A 157 8.95 23.22 3.95
CA LYS A 157 8.83 24.64 4.29
C LYS A 157 9.85 24.97 5.39
N ALA A 158 10.71 25.95 5.15
CA ALA A 158 11.71 26.38 6.12
C ALA A 158 11.02 27.10 7.30
N GLU A 159 11.17 26.58 8.52
CA GLU A 159 10.82 27.37 9.72
C GLU A 159 11.93 28.36 10.07
N HIS A 160 13.22 27.98 9.99
CA HIS A 160 14.38 28.85 10.28
C HIS A 160 15.64 28.49 9.46
N GLY A 161 15.71 28.95 8.20
CA GLY A 161 16.81 28.64 7.27
C GLY A 161 16.46 27.48 6.34
N GLY A 162 16.93 27.54 5.09
CA GLY A 162 16.40 26.81 3.92
C GLY A 162 15.93 25.37 4.15
N GLY A 163 14.81 25.02 3.52
CA GLY A 163 14.12 23.74 3.70
C GLY A 163 14.98 22.52 3.39
N ALA A 164 14.86 21.48 4.21
CA ALA A 164 15.55 20.22 4.01
C ALA A 164 14.94 19.46 2.81
N ARG A 165 15.79 18.74 2.08
CA ARG A 165 15.31 17.81 1.05
C ARG A 165 14.97 16.47 1.68
N GLU A 166 13.76 16.01 1.46
CA GLU A 166 13.22 14.74 1.98
C GLU A 166 12.71 13.86 0.85
N VAL A 167 12.53 12.57 1.15
CA VAL A 167 11.99 11.58 0.23
C VAL A 167 10.83 10.86 0.91
N TYR A 168 9.68 10.90 0.25
CA TYR A 168 8.53 10.06 0.55
C TYR A 168 8.50 8.87 -0.40
N ASP A 169 8.21 7.69 0.11
CA ASP A 169 8.04 6.47 -0.66
C ASP A 169 6.91 5.62 -0.06
N SER A 170 5.80 5.51 -0.77
CA SER A 170 4.59 4.83 -0.28
C SER A 170 4.83 3.35 0.03
N ASP A 171 5.77 2.68 -0.66
CA ASP A 171 6.12 1.27 -0.42
C ASP A 171 6.71 1.01 0.97
N THR A 172 7.18 2.07 1.63
CA THR A 172 7.76 2.01 2.97
C THR A 172 6.79 2.40 4.07
N MET A 173 5.58 2.82 3.71
CA MET A 173 4.58 3.38 4.61
C MET A 173 3.28 2.58 4.54
N PRO A 174 3.28 1.29 4.95
CA PRO A 174 2.07 0.45 4.87
C PRO A 174 0.94 1.02 5.72
N LEU A 175 -0.30 0.84 5.27
CA LEU A 175 -1.48 1.06 6.09
C LEU A 175 -1.45 0.12 7.30
N LYS A 176 -1.58 0.67 8.50
CA LYS A 176 -1.64 -0.09 9.75
C LYS A 176 -2.92 0.23 10.51
N PHE A 177 -3.44 -0.77 11.19
CA PHE A 177 -4.53 -0.63 12.16
C PHE A 177 -4.21 -1.49 13.39
N GLU A 178 -4.65 -1.04 14.56
CA GLU A 178 -4.46 -1.76 15.81
C GLU A 178 -5.75 -2.46 16.22
N LYS A 179 -5.67 -3.76 16.50
CA LYS A 179 -6.80 -4.52 17.04
C LYS A 179 -6.37 -5.34 18.24
N ARG A 180 -7.03 -5.11 19.38
CA ARG A 180 -6.83 -5.89 20.60
C ARG A 180 -7.81 -7.04 20.68
N ARG A 181 -7.31 -8.17 21.16
CA ARG A 181 -8.10 -9.34 21.48
C ARG A 181 -8.82 -9.12 22.81
N ASN A 182 -10.11 -9.43 22.82
CA ASN A 182 -10.95 -9.38 24.01
C ASN A 182 -10.92 -10.74 24.73
N ALA A 183 -11.18 -10.74 26.03
CA ALA A 183 -11.20 -11.99 26.83
C ALA A 183 -12.25 -13.00 26.36
N ALA A 184 -13.33 -12.53 25.73
CA ALA A 184 -14.41 -13.37 25.19
C ALA A 184 -14.18 -13.81 23.73
N ASP A 185 -13.08 -13.41 23.08
CA ASP A 185 -12.84 -13.73 21.69
C ASP A 185 -12.40 -15.18 21.48
N THR A 186 -13.19 -15.91 20.70
CA THR A 186 -12.69 -17.05 19.94
C THR A 186 -11.74 -16.59 18.83
N ASP A 187 -10.91 -17.48 18.29
CA ASP A 187 -10.04 -17.14 17.15
C ASP A 187 -10.86 -16.67 15.94
N ALA A 188 -11.98 -17.35 15.65
CA ALA A 188 -12.86 -17.01 14.53
C ALA A 188 -13.51 -15.63 14.70
N SER A 189 -14.03 -15.32 15.89
CA SER A 189 -14.65 -14.01 16.16
C SER A 189 -13.62 -12.89 16.14
N PHE A 190 -12.38 -13.13 16.59
CA PHE A 190 -11.30 -12.16 16.49
C PHE A 190 -10.94 -11.87 15.02
N VAL A 191 -10.74 -12.92 14.21
CA VAL A 191 -10.44 -12.78 12.77
C VAL A 191 -11.54 -12.01 12.05
N GLN A 192 -12.81 -12.30 12.34
CA GLN A 192 -13.93 -11.58 11.73
C GLN A 192 -13.89 -10.07 12.03
N ARG A 193 -13.64 -9.69 13.29
CA ARG A 193 -13.51 -8.26 13.67
C ARG A 193 -12.32 -7.60 13.00
N CYS A 194 -11.23 -8.33 12.78
CA CYS A 194 -10.08 -7.79 12.04
C CYS A 194 -10.41 -7.57 10.55
N VAL A 195 -11.20 -8.45 9.91
CA VAL A 195 -11.67 -8.24 8.53
C VAL A 195 -12.58 -7.00 8.45
N GLU A 196 -13.47 -6.81 9.43
CA GLU A 196 -14.33 -5.63 9.52
C GLU A 196 -13.50 -4.34 9.63
N ASP A 197 -12.51 -4.31 10.53
CA ASP A 197 -11.60 -3.17 10.68
C ASP A 197 -10.74 -2.93 9.44
N LEU A 198 -10.24 -4.00 8.79
CA LEU A 198 -9.47 -3.90 7.54
C LEU A 198 -10.30 -3.22 6.44
N ARG A 199 -11.57 -3.63 6.28
CA ARG A 199 -12.48 -3.03 5.31
C ARG A 199 -12.77 -1.57 5.65
N LEU A 200 -12.97 -1.24 6.92
CA LEU A 200 -13.20 0.13 7.37
C LEU A 200 -11.98 1.02 7.08
N ALA A 201 -10.78 0.57 7.46
CA ALA A 201 -9.53 1.30 7.25
C ALA A 201 -9.28 1.58 5.76
N ILE A 202 -9.57 0.61 4.88
CA ILE A 202 -9.46 0.79 3.43
C ILE A 202 -10.58 1.68 2.89
N GLY A 203 -11.80 1.59 3.43
CA GLY A 203 -12.93 2.45 3.07
C GLY A 203 -12.68 3.93 3.35
N GLU A 204 -11.96 4.25 4.43
CA GLU A 204 -11.54 5.62 4.75
C GLU A 204 -10.57 6.20 3.71
N ILE A 205 -9.74 5.35 3.08
CA ILE A 205 -8.85 5.78 1.99
C ILE A 205 -9.66 6.20 0.76
N ILE A 206 -10.76 5.49 0.46
CA ILE A 206 -11.60 5.66 -0.74
C ILE A 206 -12.60 6.82 -0.60
N SER A 207 -12.83 7.31 0.62
CA SER A 207 -13.81 8.39 0.83
C SER A 207 -13.35 9.66 0.11
N PRO A 208 -14.19 10.25 -0.77
CA PRO A 208 -13.84 11.46 -1.48
C PRO A 208 -13.52 12.56 -0.47
N LEU A 209 -12.52 13.37 -0.80
CA LEU A 209 -12.15 14.54 0.00
C LEU A 209 -13.42 15.34 0.34
N PRO A 210 -13.64 15.73 1.60
CA PRO A 210 -14.73 16.64 1.93
C PRO A 210 -14.52 17.93 1.13
N GLY A 211 -15.30 18.09 0.05
CA GLY A 211 -15.12 19.17 -0.91
C GLY A 211 -15.44 18.84 -2.37
N SER A 212 -15.48 17.56 -2.78
CA SER A 212 -15.99 17.20 -4.11
C SER A 212 -17.52 17.20 -4.08
N SER A 213 -18.12 18.38 -4.23
CA SER A 213 -19.53 18.49 -4.56
C SER A 213 -19.74 17.92 -5.95
N ASP A 214 -20.22 16.68 -6.03
CA ASP A 214 -21.03 16.23 -7.17
C ASP A 214 -22.24 17.17 -7.25
N LYS A 215 -22.17 18.13 -8.15
CA LYS A 215 -23.35 18.81 -8.66
C LYS A 215 -23.59 18.29 -10.07
N GLY A 216 -24.56 17.38 -10.16
CA GLY A 216 -25.53 17.26 -11.26
C GLY A 216 -24.99 16.91 -12.63
#